data_AF-A0A949M2E2-F1
#
_entry.id   AF-A0A949M2E2-F1
#
_cell.length_a   1.000
_cell.length_b   1.000
_cell.length_c   1.000
_cell.angle_alpha   90.00
_cell.angle_beta   90.00
_cell.angle_gamma   90.00
#
_symmetry.space_group_name_H-M   'P 1'
#
loop_
_entity.id
_entity.type
_entity.pdbx_description
1 polymer ?
#
loop_
_entity_poly.entity_id
_entity_poly.type
_entity_poly.pdbx_seq_one_letter_code
_entity_poly.pdbx_strand_id
1 'polypeptide(L)'
;MARIWGVSDWLGERSTGRLALVTLALFVGFMVLVLPDQARRAAQYAGAAGSPDGSLWYAPAELYRMAEAYGPAGRQAYVIARFTFDLVWPMAYTLFLSVALGWALWRATPGGGRWRRLNLLPVAGAAFDYCENIAAATVIGRYPAVTPVLDHLAPVWTALKWSCIYASFAVLPAALVAALIVSVRRR
;
A
#
# COMPACT_ATOMS: atom_id res chain seq x y z
N MET A 1 3.92 23.90 -3.29
CA MET A 1 5.17 23.18 -2.89
C MET A 1 5.47 23.25 -1.39
N ALA A 2 5.36 24.41 -0.71
CA ALA A 2 5.62 24.54 0.75
C ALA A 2 4.83 23.54 1.65
N ARG A 3 3.62 23.16 1.25
CA ARG A 3 2.69 22.34 2.05
C ARG A 3 3.06 20.84 2.14
N ILE A 4 3.63 20.27 1.08
CA ILE A 4 4.02 18.83 1.04
C ILE A 4 5.30 18.60 1.85
N TRP A 5 6.21 19.59 1.85
CA TRP A 5 7.41 19.56 2.69
C TRP A 5 7.05 19.50 4.18
N GLY A 6 6.04 20.28 4.58
CA GLY A 6 5.51 20.24 5.94
C GLY A 6 4.99 18.86 6.38
N VAL A 7 4.42 18.05 5.46
CA VAL A 7 3.93 16.70 5.81
C VAL A 7 5.08 15.73 6.06
N SER A 8 6.09 15.72 5.19
CA SER A 8 7.29 14.89 5.37
C SER A 8 7.98 15.22 6.69
N ASP A 9 8.14 16.52 6.96
CA ASP A 9 8.84 16.98 8.16
C ASP A 9 8.05 16.68 9.43
N TRP A 10 6.74 16.94 9.41
CA TRP A 10 5.84 16.58 10.51
C TRP A 10 5.88 15.08 10.83
N LEU A 11 5.84 14.21 9.81
CA LEU A 11 5.95 12.76 10.00
C LEU A 11 7.29 12.39 10.64
N GLY A 12 8.39 12.91 10.12
CA GLY A 12 9.73 12.61 10.61
C GLY A 12 9.96 13.08 12.05
N GLU A 13 9.52 14.28 12.38
CA GLU A 13 9.66 14.87 13.72
C GLU A 13 8.86 14.13 14.80
N ARG A 14 7.72 13.53 14.43
CA ARG A 14 6.90 12.73 15.34
C ARG A 14 7.29 11.25 15.40
N SER A 15 8.12 10.80 14.46
CA SER A 15 8.54 9.40 14.38
C SER A 15 9.60 9.08 15.43
N THR A 16 9.30 8.13 16.30
CA THR A 16 10.25 7.61 17.30
C THR A 16 10.43 6.10 17.11
N GLY A 17 11.55 5.55 17.59
CA GLY A 17 11.79 4.11 17.51
C GLY A 17 10.73 3.30 18.27
N ARG A 18 10.23 3.80 19.40
CA ARG A 18 9.12 3.18 20.14
C ARG A 18 7.83 3.18 19.32
N LEU A 19 7.50 4.31 18.69
CA LEU A 19 6.32 4.39 17.83
C LEU A 19 6.46 3.44 16.63
N ALA A 20 7.65 3.34 16.02
CA ALA A 20 7.92 2.40 14.93
C ALA A 20 7.72 0.93 15.34
N LEU A 21 8.10 0.56 16.58
CA LEU A 21 7.86 -0.79 17.10
C LEU A 21 6.36 -1.05 17.38
N VAL A 22 5.64 -0.05 17.90
CA VAL A 22 4.20 -0.16 18.12
C VAL A 22 3.47 -0.32 16.78
N THR A 23 3.78 0.51 15.79
CA THR A 23 3.15 0.42 14.47
C THR A 23 3.55 -0.84 13.71
N LEU A 24 4.78 -1.34 13.91
CA LEU A 24 5.19 -2.67 13.42
C LEU A 24 4.34 -3.78 14.05
N ALA A 25 4.12 -3.75 15.37
CA ALA A 25 3.31 -4.75 16.05
C ALA A 25 1.85 -4.73 15.55
N LEU A 26 1.29 -3.54 15.32
CA LEU A 26 -0.04 -3.39 14.72
C LEU A 26 -0.09 -3.91 13.28
N PHE A 27 0.92 -3.59 12.47
CA PHE A 27 1.02 -4.07 11.09
C PHE A 27 1.13 -5.60 11.03
N VAL A 28 2.02 -6.20 11.81
CA VAL A 28 2.15 -7.66 11.92
C VAL A 28 0.88 -8.28 12.48
N GLY A 29 0.27 -7.68 13.50
CA GLY A 29 -1.02 -8.12 14.04
C GLY A 29 -2.11 -8.14 12.97
N PHE A 30 -2.21 -7.10 12.15
CA PHE A 30 -3.13 -7.07 11.02
C PHE A 30 -2.82 -8.20 10.01
N MET A 31 -1.54 -8.41 9.68
CA MET A 31 -1.13 -9.46 8.75
C MET A 31 -1.45 -10.88 9.27
N VAL A 32 -1.33 -11.12 10.57
CA VAL A 32 -1.54 -12.45 11.15
C VAL A 32 -3.00 -12.71 11.47
N LEU A 33 -3.73 -11.68 11.91
CA LEU A 33 -5.10 -11.84 12.42
C LEU A 33 -6.18 -11.55 11.36
N VAL A 34 -5.92 -10.66 10.40
CA VAL A 34 -6.93 -10.17 9.45
C VAL A 34 -6.72 -10.75 8.05
N LEU A 35 -5.50 -10.66 7.50
CA LEU A 35 -5.24 -11.10 6.12
C LEU A 35 -5.58 -12.57 5.84
N PRO A 36 -5.35 -13.56 6.74
CA PRO A 36 -5.64 -14.95 6.43
C PRO A 36 -7.13 -15.22 6.26
N ASP A 37 -7.98 -14.54 7.03
CA ASP A 37 -9.44 -14.65 6.87
C ASP A 37 -9.89 -14.02 5.55
N GLN A 38 -9.35 -12.85 5.21
CA GLN A 38 -9.66 -12.19 3.94
C GLN A 38 -9.19 -13.00 2.73
N ALA A 39 -7.98 -13.58 2.79
CA ALA A 39 -7.48 -14.48 1.75
C ALA A 39 -8.37 -15.70 1.57
N ARG A 40 -8.90 -16.28 2.66
CA ARG A 40 -9.83 -17.40 2.60
C ARG A 40 -11.16 -17.02 1.94
N ARG A 41 -11.74 -15.87 2.31
CA ARG A 41 -12.97 -15.35 1.69
C ARG A 41 -12.76 -15.04 0.21
N ALA A 42 -11.62 -14.43 -0.13
CA ALA A 42 -11.25 -14.16 -1.51
C ALA A 42 -11.14 -15.43 -2.35
N ALA A 43 -10.51 -16.48 -1.82
CA ALA A 43 -10.37 -17.77 -2.50
C ALA A 43 -11.72 -18.42 -2.86
N GLN A 44 -12.78 -18.17 -2.08
CA GLN A 44 -14.11 -18.73 -2.34
C GLN A 44 -14.75 -18.20 -3.63
N TYR A 45 -14.50 -16.93 -3.99
CA TYR A 45 -15.05 -16.36 -5.23
C TYR A 45 -14.02 -16.22 -6.35
N ALA A 46 -12.74 -16.06 -6.01
CA ALA A 46 -11.69 -15.82 -6.99
C ALA A 46 -11.20 -17.13 -7.64
N GLY A 47 -11.17 -18.22 -6.88
CA GLY A 47 -10.62 -19.50 -7.35
C GLY A 47 -9.26 -19.32 -8.05
N ALA A 48 -9.13 -19.88 -9.25
CA ALA A 48 -7.93 -19.75 -10.08
C ALA A 48 -7.84 -18.40 -10.85
N ALA A 49 -8.91 -17.59 -10.87
CA ALA A 49 -8.90 -16.30 -11.56
C ALA A 49 -8.06 -15.25 -10.81
N GLY A 50 -7.79 -15.46 -9.52
CA GLY A 50 -6.97 -14.56 -8.71
C GLY A 50 -7.66 -13.22 -8.46
N SER A 51 -6.87 -12.21 -8.11
CA SER A 51 -7.33 -10.84 -7.82
C SER A 51 -6.39 -9.82 -8.48
N PRO A 52 -6.88 -8.66 -8.95
CA PRO A 52 -6.06 -7.69 -9.68
C PRO A 52 -4.80 -7.23 -8.93
N ASP A 53 -4.93 -7.01 -7.63
CA ASP A 53 -3.85 -6.62 -6.72
C ASP A 53 -2.86 -7.74 -6.40
N GLY A 54 -3.14 -8.98 -6.81
CA GLY A 54 -2.23 -10.12 -6.68
C GLY A 54 -1.07 -10.11 -7.69
N SER A 55 -1.09 -9.21 -8.67
CA SER A 55 0.00 -9.01 -9.63
C SER A 55 0.50 -7.57 -9.64
N LEU A 56 1.71 -7.37 -10.17
CA LEU A 56 2.28 -6.03 -10.37
C LEU A 56 1.62 -5.30 -11.55
N TRP A 57 1.20 -6.06 -12.56
CA TRP A 57 0.57 -5.59 -13.78
C TRP A 57 -0.37 -6.66 -14.34
N TYR A 58 -1.38 -6.23 -15.09
CA TYR A 58 -2.31 -7.09 -15.83
C TYR A 58 -2.89 -6.32 -17.01
N ALA A 59 -3.39 -7.03 -18.02
CA ALA A 59 -4.11 -6.42 -19.12
C ALA A 59 -5.55 -6.06 -18.70
N PRO A 60 -6.15 -4.97 -19.23
CA PRO A 60 -7.54 -4.60 -18.94
C PRO A 60 -8.54 -5.75 -19.16
N ALA A 61 -8.31 -6.58 -20.19
CA ALA A 61 -9.11 -7.77 -20.48
C ALA A 61 -9.16 -8.77 -19.32
N GLU A 62 -8.13 -8.83 -18.48
CA GLU A 62 -8.07 -9.73 -17.33
C GLU A 62 -9.07 -9.34 -16.24
N LEU A 63 -9.38 -8.04 -16.07
CA LEU A 63 -10.42 -7.61 -15.13
C LEU A 63 -11.79 -8.17 -15.52
N TYR A 64 -12.10 -8.16 -16.82
CA TYR A 64 -13.36 -8.70 -17.32
C TYR A 64 -13.39 -10.23 -17.23
N ARG A 65 -12.27 -10.90 -17.51
CA ARG A 65 -12.13 -12.36 -17.29
C ARG A 65 -12.31 -12.74 -15.83
N MET A 66 -11.73 -11.96 -14.90
CA MET A 66 -11.95 -12.13 -13.46
C MET A 66 -13.41 -11.90 -13.09
N ALA A 67 -14.01 -10.81 -13.57
CA ALA A 67 -15.41 -10.47 -13.29
C ALA A 67 -16.40 -11.54 -13.78
N GLU A 68 -16.12 -12.14 -14.94
CA GLU A 68 -16.85 -13.30 -15.45
C GLU A 68 -16.69 -14.51 -14.53
N ALA A 69 -15.45 -14.88 -14.23
CA ALA A 69 -15.12 -16.04 -13.39
C ALA A 69 -15.69 -15.93 -11.96
N TYR A 70 -15.74 -14.73 -11.39
CA TYR A 70 -16.29 -14.49 -10.06
C TYR A 70 -17.81 -14.73 -10.00
N GLY A 71 -18.52 -14.59 -11.13
CA GLY A 71 -19.98 -14.59 -11.17
C GLY A 71 -20.63 -13.46 -10.35
N PRO A 72 -21.96 -13.33 -10.37
CA PRO A 72 -22.65 -12.19 -9.74
C PRO A 72 -22.35 -12.03 -8.25
N ALA A 73 -22.41 -13.13 -7.48
CA ALA A 73 -22.15 -13.12 -6.05
C ALA A 73 -20.68 -12.80 -5.72
N GLY A 74 -19.73 -13.35 -6.49
CA GLY A 74 -18.30 -13.09 -6.29
C GLY A 74 -17.92 -11.64 -6.61
N ARG A 75 -18.51 -11.06 -7.66
CA ARG A 75 -18.33 -9.64 -7.96
C ARG A 75 -18.84 -8.73 -6.84
N GLN A 76 -20.00 -9.04 -6.27
CA GLN A 76 -20.52 -8.30 -5.11
C GLN A 76 -19.58 -8.44 -3.90
N ALA A 77 -19.12 -9.66 -3.59
CA ALA A 77 -18.17 -9.90 -2.51
C ALA A 77 -16.86 -9.13 -2.71
N TYR A 78 -16.33 -9.14 -3.95
CA TYR A 78 -15.14 -8.37 -4.32
C TYR A 78 -15.33 -6.86 -4.08
N VAL A 79 -16.44 -6.28 -4.54
CA VAL A 79 -16.72 -4.84 -4.34
C VAL A 79 -16.83 -4.51 -2.86
N ILE A 80 -17.55 -5.33 -2.08
CA ILE A 80 -17.67 -5.14 -0.62
C ILE A 80 -16.29 -5.18 0.04
N ALA A 81 -15.43 -6.13 -0.34
CA ALA A 81 -14.06 -6.24 0.17
C ALA A 81 -13.26 -4.94 -0.02
N ARG A 82 -13.28 -4.37 -1.24
CA ARG A 82 -12.56 -3.13 -1.60
C ARG A 82 -12.97 -1.90 -0.81
N PHE A 83 -14.22 -1.85 -0.35
CA PHE A 83 -14.78 -0.74 0.42
C PHE A 83 -15.01 -1.06 1.91
N THR A 84 -14.42 -2.15 2.42
CA THR A 84 -14.50 -2.51 3.85
C THR A 84 -13.11 -2.77 4.42
N PHE A 85 -12.62 -4.02 4.38
CA PHE A 85 -11.31 -4.36 4.96
C PHE A 85 -10.18 -3.65 4.21
N ASP A 86 -10.32 -3.50 2.89
CA ASP A 86 -9.25 -2.99 2.04
C ASP A 86 -9.13 -1.46 2.08
N LEU A 87 -10.01 -0.79 2.82
CA LEU A 87 -9.78 0.59 3.26
C LEU A 87 -8.80 0.66 4.43
N VAL A 88 -8.77 -0.37 5.27
CA VAL A 88 -7.92 -0.42 6.48
C VAL A 88 -6.52 -0.93 6.15
N TRP A 89 -6.39 -1.83 5.17
CA TRP A 89 -5.10 -2.39 4.77
C TRP A 89 -4.07 -1.32 4.36
N PRO A 90 -4.40 -0.33 3.51
CA PRO A 90 -3.48 0.76 3.18
C PRO A 90 -3.08 1.62 4.36
N MET A 91 -3.99 1.82 5.31
CA MET A 91 -3.70 2.56 6.54
C MET A 91 -2.69 1.81 7.40
N ALA A 92 -2.81 0.48 7.49
CA ALA A 92 -1.92 -0.35 8.30
C ALA A 92 -0.47 -0.29 7.79
N TYR A 93 -0.24 -0.52 6.49
CA TYR A 93 1.13 -0.43 5.95
C TYR A 93 1.64 1.02 5.94
N THR A 94 0.80 2.02 5.67
CA THR A 94 1.21 3.43 5.63
C THR A 94 1.67 3.90 6.99
N LEU A 95 0.90 3.59 8.04
CA LEU A 95 1.24 3.96 9.41
C LEU A 95 2.58 3.36 9.82
N PHE A 96 2.80 2.07 9.57
CA PHE A 96 4.07 1.43 9.88
C PHE A 96 5.23 2.01 9.06
N LEU A 97 5.12 1.98 7.73
CA LEU A 97 6.23 2.34 6.85
C LEU A 97 6.58 3.83 6.96
N SER A 98 5.61 4.74 7.05
CA SER A 98 5.90 6.18 7.18
C SER A 98 6.56 6.52 8.51
N VAL A 99 6.15 5.89 9.62
CA VAL A 99 6.80 6.08 10.92
C VAL A 99 8.21 5.47 10.93
N ALA A 100 8.37 4.25 10.43
CA ALA A 100 9.65 3.57 10.40
C ALA A 100 10.67 4.30 9.51
N LEU A 101 10.26 4.71 8.31
CA LEU A 101 11.07 5.53 7.41
C LEU A 101 11.34 6.92 8.00
N GLY A 102 10.32 7.58 8.56
CA GLY A 102 10.48 8.88 9.21
C GLY A 102 11.54 8.84 10.30
N TRP A 103 11.47 7.86 11.19
CA TRP A 103 12.45 7.69 12.27
C TRP A 103 13.85 7.37 11.72
N ALA A 104 13.97 6.39 10.81
CA ALA A 104 15.24 5.95 10.27
C ALA A 104 15.94 7.07 9.47
N LEU A 105 15.21 7.75 8.59
CA LEU A 105 15.76 8.81 7.74
C LEU A 105 16.19 10.05 8.56
N TRP A 106 15.45 10.41 9.62
CA TRP A 106 15.85 11.51 10.50
C TRP A 106 17.15 11.22 11.24
N ARG A 107 17.35 9.97 11.69
CA ARG A 107 18.61 9.55 12.31
C ARG A 107 19.76 9.44 11.30
N ALA A 108 19.47 8.96 10.09
CA ALA A 108 20.46 8.83 9.03
C ALA A 108 20.91 10.17 8.45
N THR A 109 20.09 11.23 8.53
CA THR A 109 20.37 12.54 7.93
C THR A 109 20.19 13.70 8.92
N PRO A 110 21.04 13.84 9.96
CA PRO A 110 20.82 14.82 11.02
C PRO A 110 20.81 16.28 10.56
N GLY A 111 21.57 16.62 9.51
CA GLY A 111 21.57 17.95 8.89
C GLY A 111 20.42 18.20 7.91
N GLY A 112 19.43 17.31 7.87
CA GLY A 112 18.39 17.34 6.85
C GLY A 112 18.83 16.71 5.52
N GLY A 113 17.98 16.82 4.51
CA GLY A 113 18.29 16.37 3.16
C GLY A 113 17.06 15.88 2.41
N ARG A 114 17.14 15.90 1.07
CA ARG A 114 16.04 15.45 0.19
C ARG A 114 15.62 14.00 0.43
N TRP A 115 16.50 13.17 0.97
CA TRP A 115 16.23 11.75 1.24
C TRP A 115 15.16 11.52 2.31
N ARG A 116 14.94 12.50 3.22
CA ARG A 116 13.87 12.43 4.23
C ARG A 116 12.48 12.27 3.63
N ARG A 117 12.28 12.81 2.42
CA ARG A 117 11.01 12.78 1.68
C ARG A 117 10.60 11.38 1.23
N LEU A 118 11.51 10.39 1.31
CA LEU A 118 11.17 9.00 1.05
C LEU A 118 10.16 8.43 2.06
N ASN A 119 9.97 9.08 3.22
CA ASN A 119 8.89 8.74 4.15
C ASN A 119 7.46 9.01 3.62
N LEU A 120 7.33 9.70 2.47
CA LEU A 120 6.07 9.92 1.76
C LEU A 120 5.74 8.82 0.75
N LEU A 121 6.68 7.90 0.45
CA LEU A 121 6.40 6.77 -0.44
C LEU A 121 5.19 5.93 0.00
N PRO A 122 5.03 5.57 1.30
CA PRO A 122 3.87 4.80 1.74
C PRO A 122 2.55 5.57 1.59
N VAL A 123 2.59 6.89 1.83
CA VAL A 123 1.42 7.77 1.67
C VAL A 123 0.96 7.81 0.21
N ALA A 124 1.89 7.93 -0.73
CA ALA A 124 1.59 7.84 -2.16
C ALA A 124 1.06 6.45 -2.52
N GLY A 125 1.67 5.39 -1.97
CA GLY A 125 1.20 4.01 -2.14
C GLY A 125 -0.26 3.83 -1.73
N ALA A 126 -0.67 4.34 -0.57
CA ALA A 126 -2.06 4.26 -0.10
C ALA A 126 -3.03 5.07 -0.96
N ALA A 127 -2.63 6.24 -1.44
CA ALA A 127 -3.45 6.99 -2.37
C ALA A 127 -3.69 6.21 -3.67
N PHE A 128 -2.65 5.57 -4.22
CA PHE A 128 -2.78 4.73 -5.42
C PHE A 128 -3.58 3.45 -5.16
N ASP A 129 -3.49 2.88 -3.96
CA ASP A 129 -4.32 1.75 -3.54
C ASP A 129 -5.81 2.10 -3.57
N TYR A 130 -6.21 3.24 -3.00
CA TYR A 130 -7.60 3.68 -3.07
C TYR A 130 -8.07 3.97 -4.50
N CYS A 131 -7.22 4.57 -5.34
CA CYS A 131 -7.53 4.76 -6.76
C CYS A 131 -7.71 3.43 -7.50
N GLU A 132 -6.86 2.45 -7.22
CA GLU A 132 -6.93 1.10 -7.76
C GLU A 132 -8.23 0.41 -7.33
N ASN A 133 -8.54 0.43 -6.03
CA ASN A 133 -9.76 -0.15 -5.48
C ASN A 133 -11.01 0.44 -6.13
N ILE A 134 -11.07 1.76 -6.31
CA ILE A 134 -12.19 2.42 -6.99
C ILE A 134 -12.29 1.95 -8.45
N ALA A 135 -11.18 1.96 -9.19
CA ALA A 135 -11.17 1.59 -10.60
C ALA A 135 -11.55 0.11 -10.80
N ALA A 136 -10.87 -0.82 -10.11
CA ALA A 136 -11.10 -2.25 -10.23
C ALA A 136 -12.49 -2.67 -9.74
N ALA A 137 -12.96 -2.13 -8.60
CA ALA A 137 -14.32 -2.41 -8.12
C ALA A 137 -15.40 -1.90 -9.08
N THR A 138 -15.17 -0.76 -9.74
CA THR A 138 -16.11 -0.23 -10.73
C THR A 138 -16.15 -1.12 -11.98
N VAL A 139 -15.00 -1.50 -12.53
CA VAL A 139 -14.91 -2.36 -13.72
C VAL A 139 -15.55 -3.73 -13.44
N ILE A 140 -15.18 -4.36 -12.33
CA ILE A 140 -15.74 -5.65 -11.94
C ILE A 140 -17.24 -5.50 -11.65
N GLY A 141 -17.66 -4.54 -10.83
CA GLY A 141 -19.06 -4.36 -10.45
C GLY A 141 -20.01 -4.09 -11.63
N ARG A 142 -19.51 -3.49 -12.72
CA ARG A 142 -20.30 -3.18 -13.92
C ARG A 142 -20.38 -4.31 -14.94
N TYR A 143 -19.54 -5.35 -14.83
CA TYR A 143 -19.56 -6.48 -15.75
C TYR A 143 -20.98 -7.09 -15.86
N PRO A 144 -21.51 -7.34 -17.09
CA PRO A 144 -20.80 -7.46 -18.37
C PRO A 144 -20.62 -6.14 -19.16
N ALA A 145 -21.05 -4.99 -18.64
CA ALA A 145 -20.82 -3.72 -19.31
C ALA A 145 -19.33 -3.34 -19.25
N VAL A 146 -18.77 -2.95 -20.39
CA VAL A 146 -17.42 -2.38 -20.43
C VAL A 146 -17.38 -1.06 -19.67
N THR A 147 -16.24 -0.79 -19.04
CA THR A 147 -16.00 0.44 -18.28
C THR A 147 -14.74 1.10 -18.83
N PRO A 148 -14.85 1.80 -19.99
CA PRO A 148 -13.71 2.43 -20.63
C PRO A 148 -13.00 3.38 -19.69
N VAL A 149 -11.70 3.57 -19.91
CA VAL A 149 -10.78 4.38 -19.09
C VAL A 149 -10.43 3.72 -17.77
N LEU A 150 -11.41 3.31 -16.95
CA LEU A 150 -11.12 2.73 -15.63
C LEU A 150 -10.45 1.35 -15.74
N ASP A 151 -10.80 0.56 -16.75
CA ASP A 151 -10.14 -0.72 -17.04
C ASP A 151 -8.66 -0.58 -17.42
N HIS A 152 -8.29 0.52 -18.08
CA HIS A 152 -6.91 0.88 -18.37
C HIS A 152 -6.18 1.55 -17.20
N LEU A 153 -6.88 2.32 -16.38
CA LEU A 153 -6.29 3.01 -15.22
C LEU A 153 -6.02 2.06 -14.06
N ALA A 154 -6.87 1.07 -13.83
CA ALA A 154 -6.71 0.10 -12.75
C ALA A 154 -5.31 -0.55 -12.71
N PRO A 155 -4.76 -1.15 -13.79
CA PRO A 155 -3.41 -1.73 -13.75
C PRO A 155 -2.31 -0.69 -13.56
N VAL A 156 -2.50 0.55 -14.03
CA VAL A 156 -1.57 1.66 -13.78
C VAL A 156 -1.52 1.99 -12.28
N TRP A 157 -2.68 2.10 -11.63
CA TRP A 157 -2.75 2.31 -10.19
C TRP A 157 -2.16 1.14 -9.40
N THR A 158 -2.41 -0.10 -9.82
CA THR A 158 -1.80 -1.31 -9.24
C THR A 158 -0.26 -1.22 -9.28
N ALA A 159 0.32 -0.87 -10.42
CA ALA A 159 1.76 -0.78 -10.58
C ALA A 159 2.38 0.38 -9.79
N LEU A 160 1.73 1.54 -9.77
CA LEU A 160 2.18 2.70 -9.00
C LEU A 160 2.14 2.42 -7.49
N LYS A 161 1.04 1.81 -7.00
CA LYS A 161 0.92 1.32 -5.63
C LYS A 161 2.09 0.41 -5.26
N TRP A 162 2.27 -0.68 -6.00
CA TRP A 162 3.27 -1.69 -5.67
C TRP A 162 4.69 -1.13 -5.78
N SER A 163 4.95 -0.25 -6.74
CA SER A 163 6.24 0.46 -6.84
C SER A 163 6.53 1.28 -5.59
N CYS A 164 5.55 2.03 -5.07
CA CYS A 164 5.70 2.79 -3.83
C CYS A 164 5.92 1.88 -2.61
N ILE A 165 5.18 0.79 -2.50
CA ILE A 165 5.28 -0.17 -1.38
C ILE A 165 6.65 -0.87 -1.41
N TYR A 166 7.05 -1.42 -2.56
CA TYR A 166 8.36 -2.08 -2.71
C TYR A 166 9.52 -1.12 -2.50
N ALA A 167 9.44 0.11 -3.02
CA ALA A 167 10.45 1.13 -2.75
C ALA A 167 10.52 1.45 -1.25
N SER A 168 9.40 1.51 -0.54
CA SER A 168 9.39 1.74 0.91
C SER A 168 10.10 0.62 1.68
N PHE A 169 9.82 -0.64 1.33
CA PHE A 169 10.50 -1.80 1.93
C PHE A 169 11.97 -1.91 1.54
N ALA A 170 12.37 -1.46 0.35
CA ALA A 170 13.77 -1.43 -0.07
C ALA A 170 14.57 -0.31 0.63
N VAL A 171 13.96 0.88 0.79
CA VAL A 171 14.60 2.04 1.42
C VAL A 171 14.76 1.82 2.92
N LEU A 172 13.80 1.18 3.59
CA LEU A 172 13.80 1.06 5.05
C LEU A 172 15.08 0.39 5.61
N PRO A 173 15.53 -0.79 5.13
CA PRO A 173 16.80 -1.39 5.58
C PRO A 173 18.00 -0.48 5.37
N ALA A 174 18.10 0.16 4.20
CA ALA A 174 19.20 1.08 3.89
C ALA A 174 19.21 2.29 4.84
N ALA A 175 18.04 2.85 5.14
CA ALA A 175 17.88 3.94 6.10
C ALA A 175 18.23 3.52 7.53
N LEU A 176 17.87 2.30 7.94
CA LEU A 176 18.21 1.74 9.25
C LEU A 176 19.72 1.53 9.42
N VAL A 177 20.39 0.98 8.40
CA VAL A 177 21.86 0.82 8.39
C VAL A 177 22.55 2.17 8.47
N ALA A 178 22.12 3.15 7.65
CA ALA A 178 22.68 4.49 7.69
C ALA A 178 22.46 5.17 9.06
N ALA A 179 21.27 5.03 9.65
CA ALA A 179 20.96 5.52 10.98
C ALA A 179 21.87 4.90 12.06
N LEU A 180 22.17 3.60 11.95
CA LEU A 180 23.08 2.91 12.85
C LEU A 180 24.52 3.44 12.72
N ILE A 181 25.04 3.54 11.49
CA ILE A 181 26.39 4.07 11.22
C ILE A 181 26.56 5.48 11.80
N VAL A 182 25.58 6.37 11.54
CA VAL A 182 25.60 7.73 12.07
C VAL A 182 25.52 7.75 13.60
N SER A 183 24.76 6.84 14.20
CA SER A 183 24.64 6.74 15.66
C SER A 183 25.93 6.27 16.33
N VAL A 184 26.68 5.36 15.69
CA VAL A 184 27.97 4.87 16.20
C VAL A 184 29.06 5.94 16.05
N ARG A 185 29.13 6.63 14.92
CA ARG A 185 30.13 7.69 14.67
C ARG A 185 29.99 8.94 15.57
N ARG A 186 28.84 9.09 16.23
CA ARG A 186 28.54 10.22 17.13
C ARG A 186 28.80 9.91 18.59
N ARG A 187 29.14 8.66 18.92
CA ARG A 187 29.61 8.24 20.24
C ARG A 187 31.13 8.30 20.27
#